data_AF-A0A957X3W2-F1
#
_entry.id   AF-A0A957X3W2-F1
#
_cell.length_a   1.000
_cell.length_b   1.000
_cell.length_c   1.000
_cell.angle_alpha   90.00
_cell.angle_beta   90.00
_cell.angle_gamma   90.00
#
_symmetry.space_group_name_H-M   'P 1'
#
loop_
_entity.id
_entity.type
_entity.pdbx_description
1 polymer ?
#
loop_
_entity_poly.entity_id
_entity_poly.type
_entity_poly.pdbx_seq_one_letter_code
_entity_poly.pdbx_strand_id
1 'polypeptide(L)'
;AAAHIVLQLVTQLKRQRDIRAVLFIRDSDNQDERRVRLEQAREERKQSLPDTAIVIGIADTKREAWILNGFVALDESEESLLADLRQRLSFDPTIEAHRLRATTADEPERIRNAKIVLNILTQENQDRESLCWQSTPLDVLRERGQQTGLTAYIVQIEERLIPILQ
;
A
#
# COMPACT_ATOMS: atom_id res chain seq x y z
N ALA A 1 -13.94 -11.85 10.50
CA ALA A 1 -14.12 -13.14 9.81
C ALA A 1 -12.81 -13.64 9.18
N ALA A 2 -12.37 -13.13 8.01
CA ALA A 2 -11.15 -13.63 7.36
C ALA A 2 -9.87 -13.44 8.20
N ALA A 3 -9.68 -12.24 8.79
CA ALA A 3 -8.54 -11.96 9.66
C ALA A 3 -8.48 -12.90 10.88
N HIS A 4 -9.63 -13.12 11.53
CA HIS A 4 -9.76 -14.05 12.66
C HIS A 4 -9.38 -15.49 12.31
N ILE A 5 -9.80 -15.96 11.13
CA ILE A 5 -9.46 -17.31 10.64
C ILE A 5 -7.95 -17.42 10.41
N VAL A 6 -7.34 -16.44 9.74
CA VAL A 6 -5.90 -16.43 9.50
C VAL A 6 -5.13 -16.41 10.81
N LEU A 7 -5.49 -15.55 11.77
CA LEU A 7 -4.80 -15.49 13.06
C LEU A 7 -4.98 -16.77 13.87
N GLN A 8 -6.15 -17.41 13.82
CA GLN A 8 -6.36 -18.72 14.44
C GLN A 8 -5.48 -19.81 13.81
N LEU A 9 -5.34 -19.80 12.49
CA LEU A 9 -4.42 -20.71 11.79
C LEU A 9 -2.97 -20.47 12.22
N VAL A 10 -2.56 -19.21 12.32
CA VAL A 10 -1.21 -18.84 12.80
C VAL A 10 -0.97 -19.36 14.22
N THR A 11 -1.95 -19.24 15.13
CA THR A 11 -1.85 -19.82 16.48
C THR A 11 -1.62 -21.33 16.45
N GLN A 12 -2.28 -22.06 15.55
CA GLN A 12 -2.05 -23.49 15.38
C GLN A 12 -0.66 -23.80 14.81
N LEU A 13 -0.25 -23.06 13.77
CA LEU A 13 1.03 -23.26 13.10
C LEU A 13 2.23 -22.90 13.99
N LYS A 14 2.09 -21.95 14.93
CA LYS A 14 3.15 -21.60 15.89
C LYS A 14 3.57 -22.75 16.79
N ARG A 15 2.75 -23.80 16.92
CA ARG A 15 3.12 -25.03 17.64
C ARG A 15 4.22 -25.83 16.93
N GLN A 16 4.44 -25.58 15.64
CA GLN A 16 5.38 -26.32 14.79
C GLN A 16 6.42 -25.42 14.11
N ARG A 17 6.17 -24.11 14.05
CA ARG A 17 7.01 -23.14 13.33
C ARG A 17 7.21 -21.89 14.16
N ASP A 18 8.38 -21.28 14.07
CA ASP A 18 8.62 -19.97 14.64
C ASP A 18 8.07 -18.87 13.71
N ILE A 19 6.80 -18.52 13.87
CA ILE A 19 6.17 -17.42 13.15
C ILE A 19 6.31 -16.15 14.00
N ARG A 20 7.22 -15.27 13.62
CA ARG A 20 7.47 -14.00 14.32
C ARG A 20 6.60 -12.84 13.82
N ALA A 21 6.09 -12.92 12.58
CA ALA A 21 5.30 -11.85 11.98
C ALA A 21 4.16 -12.36 11.08
N VAL A 22 3.09 -11.57 10.99
CA VAL A 22 1.99 -11.71 10.03
C VAL A 22 1.71 -10.34 9.43
N LEU A 23 1.77 -10.24 8.10
CA LEU A 23 1.48 -9.01 7.36
C LEU A 23 0.12 -9.15 6.67
N PHE A 24 -0.83 -8.32 7.06
CA PHE A 24 -2.09 -8.15 6.33
C PHE A 24 -1.98 -6.94 5.42
N ILE A 25 -1.94 -7.17 4.10
CA ILE A 25 -1.97 -6.09 3.10
C ILE A 25 -3.25 -6.20 2.30
N ARG A 26 -4.07 -5.14 2.32
CA ARG A 26 -5.37 -5.09 1.62
C ARG A 26 -5.63 -3.71 1.03
N ASP A 27 -6.37 -3.69 -0.07
CA ASP A 27 -6.98 -2.46 -0.57
C ASP A 27 -8.19 -2.10 0.32
N SER A 28 -8.44 -0.80 0.53
CA SER A 28 -9.63 -0.34 1.26
C SER A 28 -10.89 -0.52 0.42
N ASP A 29 -10.78 -0.42 -0.92
CA ASP A 29 -11.93 -0.27 -1.83
C ASP A 29 -12.96 0.78 -1.33
N ASN A 30 -12.50 1.86 -0.69
CA ASN A 30 -13.32 2.87 -0.01
C ASN A 30 -14.13 2.34 1.19
N GLN A 31 -13.71 1.26 1.85
CA GLN A 31 -14.36 0.68 3.02
C GLN A 31 -13.48 0.80 4.28
N ASP A 32 -13.62 1.92 4.99
CA ASP A 32 -12.82 2.21 6.20
C ASP A 32 -12.98 1.15 7.30
N GLU A 33 -14.15 0.50 7.36
CA GLU A 33 -14.42 -0.61 8.29
C GLU A 33 -13.41 -1.77 8.17
N ARG A 34 -12.77 -1.94 7.01
CA ARG A 34 -11.76 -3.00 6.81
C ARG A 34 -10.59 -2.85 7.77
N ARG A 35 -10.13 -1.61 7.98
CA ARG A 35 -9.05 -1.31 8.93
C ARG A 35 -9.47 -1.62 10.35
N VAL A 36 -10.64 -1.11 10.77
CA VAL A 36 -11.18 -1.31 12.12
C VAL A 36 -11.31 -2.81 12.43
N ARG A 37 -11.84 -3.62 11.51
CA ARG A 37 -11.98 -5.06 11.69
C ARG A 37 -10.64 -5.79 11.83
N LEU A 38 -9.60 -5.35 11.13
CA LEU A 38 -8.25 -5.92 11.24
C LEU A 38 -7.58 -5.54 12.55
N GLU A 39 -7.72 -4.27 12.97
CA GLU A 39 -7.21 -3.79 14.25
C GLU A 39 -7.90 -4.50 15.42
N GLN A 40 -9.22 -4.66 15.36
CA GLN A 40 -9.98 -5.44 16.35
C GLN A 40 -9.50 -6.90 16.40
N ALA A 41 -9.34 -7.57 15.26
CA ALA A 41 -8.85 -8.95 15.21
C ALA A 41 -7.44 -9.09 15.79
N ARG A 42 -6.57 -8.07 15.61
CA ARG A 42 -5.25 -8.02 16.23
C ARG A 42 -5.34 -7.92 17.75
N GLU A 43 -6.14 -6.98 18.27
CA GLU A 43 -6.26 -6.78 19.72
C GLU A 43 -6.84 -8.02 20.42
N GLU A 44 -7.86 -8.64 19.86
CA GLU A 44 -8.46 -9.89 20.38
C GLU A 44 -7.46 -11.06 20.44
N ARG A 45 -6.42 -11.04 19.60
CA ARG A 45 -5.42 -12.12 19.51
C ARG A 45 -4.12 -11.82 20.23
N LYS A 46 -3.97 -10.63 20.81
CA LYS A 46 -2.75 -10.18 21.50
C LYS A 46 -2.28 -11.15 22.58
N GLN A 47 -3.21 -11.72 23.35
CA GLN A 47 -2.89 -12.71 24.39
C GLN A 47 -2.47 -14.08 23.82
N SER A 48 -3.06 -14.50 22.70
CA SER A 48 -2.77 -15.80 22.06
C SER A 48 -1.52 -15.78 21.17
N LEU A 49 -1.04 -14.59 20.80
CA LEU A 49 0.09 -14.37 19.91
C LEU A 49 1.00 -13.25 20.45
N PRO A 50 1.48 -13.34 21.72
CA PRO A 50 2.19 -12.24 22.37
C PRO A 50 3.49 -11.86 21.65
N ASP A 51 4.21 -12.85 21.12
CA ASP A 51 5.50 -12.67 20.44
C ASP A 51 5.35 -12.67 18.90
N THR A 52 4.19 -12.28 18.39
CA THR A 52 3.93 -12.24 16.95
C THR A 52 3.54 -10.83 16.52
N ALA A 53 4.39 -10.19 15.72
CA ALA A 53 4.07 -8.90 15.14
C ALA A 53 2.94 -9.05 14.12
N ILE A 54 1.80 -8.40 14.35
CA ILE A 54 0.71 -8.30 13.40
C ILE A 54 0.73 -6.90 12.77
N VAL A 55 1.20 -6.83 11.53
CA VAL A 55 1.37 -5.62 10.73
C VAL A 55 0.17 -5.47 9.80
N ILE A 56 -0.42 -4.28 9.75
CA ILE A 56 -1.61 -4.01 8.93
C ILE A 56 -1.28 -2.90 7.93
N GLY A 57 -1.37 -3.21 6.65
CA GLY A 57 -1.25 -2.25 5.55
C GLY A 57 -2.58 -2.15 4.81
N ILE A 58 -3.20 -0.97 4.84
CA ILE A 58 -4.45 -0.69 4.12
C ILE A 58 -4.21 0.43 3.13
N ALA A 59 -4.26 0.11 1.85
CA ALA A 59 -4.12 1.10 0.78
C ALA A 59 -5.47 1.78 0.55
N ASP A 60 -5.51 3.11 0.64
CA ASP A 60 -6.70 3.84 0.27
C ASP A 60 -6.90 3.79 -1.26
N THR A 61 -8.07 3.33 -1.66
CA THR A 61 -8.45 2.77 -2.97
C THR A 61 -7.69 1.53 -3.39
N LYS A 62 -6.40 1.62 -3.68
CA LYS A 62 -5.61 0.56 -4.33
C LYS A 62 -4.13 0.65 -3.96
N ARG A 63 -3.44 -0.49 -3.85
CA ARG A 63 -1.99 -0.55 -3.63
C ARG A 63 -1.15 0.16 -4.69
N GLU A 64 -1.63 0.25 -5.93
CA GLU A 64 -0.95 1.01 -6.98
C GLU A 64 -0.74 2.48 -6.58
N ALA A 65 -1.61 3.05 -5.73
CA ALA A 65 -1.42 4.39 -5.18
C ALA A 65 -0.13 4.51 -4.35
N TRP A 66 0.28 3.46 -3.64
CA TRP A 66 1.54 3.43 -2.90
C TRP A 66 2.75 3.46 -3.83
N ILE A 67 2.68 2.74 -4.95
CA ILE A 67 3.74 2.72 -5.96
C ILE A 67 3.83 4.08 -6.64
N LEU A 68 2.69 4.69 -6.97
CA LEU A 68 2.61 6.04 -7.54
C LEU A 68 3.20 7.10 -6.60
N ASN A 69 2.97 7.00 -5.29
CA ASN A 69 3.62 7.88 -4.32
C ASN A 69 5.16 7.80 -4.37
N GLY A 70 5.68 6.63 -4.73
CA GLY A 70 7.09 6.40 -4.95
C GLY A 70 7.63 6.80 -6.31
N PHE A 71 6.79 7.20 -7.26
CA PHE A 71 7.26 7.53 -8.60
C PHE A 71 8.00 8.87 -8.61
N VAL A 72 9.25 8.84 -9.07
CA VAL A 72 10.10 9.99 -9.38
C VAL A 72 10.64 9.76 -10.78
N ALA A 73 10.37 10.68 -11.71
CA ALA A 73 10.82 10.55 -13.09
C ALA A 73 12.35 10.44 -13.17
N LEU A 74 12.84 9.52 -13.99
CA LEU A 74 14.28 9.26 -14.16
C LEU A 74 14.86 9.90 -15.41
N ASP A 75 14.01 10.25 -16.38
CA ASP A 75 14.38 10.85 -17.66
C ASP A 75 13.31 11.82 -18.19
N GLU A 76 13.65 12.56 -19.25
CA GLU A 76 12.77 13.54 -19.89
C GLU A 76 11.48 12.92 -20.46
N SER A 77 11.51 11.64 -20.85
CA SER A 77 10.33 10.93 -21.35
C SER A 77 9.32 10.69 -20.24
N GLU A 78 9.77 10.24 -19.08
CA GLU A 78 8.94 10.07 -17.89
C GLU A 78 8.41 11.41 -17.36
N GLU A 79 9.23 12.46 -17.40
CA GLU A 79 8.80 13.82 -17.05
C GLU A 79 7.66 14.30 -17.96
N SER A 80 7.78 14.08 -19.28
CA SER A 80 6.73 14.42 -20.25
C SER A 80 5.44 13.63 -19.99
N LEU A 81 5.54 12.32 -19.73
CA LEU A 81 4.36 11.49 -19.43
C LEU A 81 3.66 11.95 -18.14
N LEU A 82 4.44 12.31 -17.11
CA LEU A 82 3.91 12.83 -15.87
C LEU A 82 3.25 14.21 -16.06
N ALA A 83 3.85 15.09 -16.87
CA ALA A 83 3.26 16.39 -17.21
C ALA A 83 1.92 16.24 -17.95
N ASP A 84 1.85 15.34 -18.94
CA ASP A 84 0.61 15.05 -19.68
C ASP A 84 -0.48 14.50 -18.75
N LEU A 85 -0.11 13.60 -17.83
CA LEU A 85 -1.05 13.07 -16.84
C LEU A 85 -1.54 14.15 -15.87
N ARG A 86 -0.65 15.03 -15.40
CA ARG A 86 -1.02 16.19 -14.56
C ARG A 86 -2.03 17.09 -15.27
N GLN A 87 -1.82 17.36 -16.56
CA GLN A 87 -2.74 18.17 -17.35
C GLN A 87 -4.11 17.49 -17.51
N ARG A 88 -4.13 16.19 -17.82
CA ARG A 88 -5.37 15.42 -18.04
C ARG A 88 -6.17 15.19 -16.76
N LEU A 89 -5.49 15.03 -15.63
CA LEU A 89 -6.11 14.79 -14.32
C LEU A 89 -6.43 16.08 -13.57
N SER A 90 -5.77 17.19 -13.92
CA SER A 90 -5.77 18.47 -13.20
C SER A 90 -5.21 18.39 -11.78
N PHE A 91 -4.37 17.37 -11.50
CA PHE A 91 -3.65 17.17 -10.23
C PHE A 91 -2.42 16.29 -10.45
N ASP A 92 -1.50 16.26 -9.48
CA ASP A 92 -0.33 15.39 -9.56
C ASP A 92 -0.66 13.97 -9.05
N PRO A 93 -0.65 12.94 -9.91
CA PRO A 93 -0.99 11.58 -9.50
C PRO A 93 0.04 10.93 -8.57
N THR A 94 1.26 11.47 -8.46
CA THR A 94 2.31 10.96 -7.56
C THR A 94 2.18 11.54 -6.15
N ILE A 95 1.57 12.71 -6.02
CA ILE A 95 1.32 13.37 -4.72
C ILE A 95 -0.09 13.04 -4.24
N GLU A 96 -1.08 13.22 -5.11
CA GLU A 96 -2.49 13.08 -4.81
C GLU A 96 -3.08 11.75 -5.32
N ALA A 97 -2.31 10.65 -5.24
CA ALA A 97 -2.71 9.33 -5.72
C ALA A 97 -4.05 8.84 -5.12
N HIS A 98 -4.39 9.28 -3.91
CA HIS A 98 -5.68 9.04 -3.25
C HIS A 98 -6.90 9.60 -4.03
N ARG A 99 -6.70 10.46 -5.03
CA ARG A 99 -7.79 10.99 -5.90
C ARG A 99 -8.11 10.06 -7.06
N LEU A 100 -7.31 9.02 -7.30
CA LEU A 100 -7.51 8.03 -8.36
C LEU A 100 -8.57 7.00 -7.94
N ARG A 101 -9.83 7.45 -7.90
CA ARG A 101 -10.97 6.68 -7.37
C ARG A 101 -11.65 5.74 -8.38
N ALA A 102 -11.26 5.73 -9.66
CA ALA A 102 -11.94 4.88 -10.64
C ALA A 102 -11.67 3.39 -10.38
N THR A 103 -12.74 2.60 -10.28
CA THR A 103 -12.70 1.18 -9.91
C THR A 103 -12.61 0.26 -11.12
N THR A 104 -13.13 0.68 -12.28
CA THR A 104 -13.10 -0.06 -13.55
C THR A 104 -12.15 0.59 -14.55
N ALA A 105 -11.78 -0.17 -15.57
CA ALA A 105 -11.01 0.32 -16.72
C ALA A 105 -11.91 0.81 -17.87
N ASP A 106 -13.23 0.75 -17.69
CA ASP A 106 -14.22 1.09 -18.70
C ASP A 106 -14.50 2.62 -18.74
N GLU A 107 -14.91 3.11 -19.91
CA GLU A 107 -15.11 4.54 -20.19
C GLU A 107 -16.30 5.14 -19.42
N PRO A 108 -16.27 6.44 -19.06
CA PRO A 108 -15.34 7.50 -19.48
C PRO A 108 -14.26 7.91 -18.46
N GLU A 109 -14.31 7.43 -17.21
CA GLU A 109 -13.43 7.91 -16.12
C GLU A 109 -12.16 7.06 -15.90
N ARG A 110 -11.85 6.14 -16.82
CA ARG A 110 -10.75 5.16 -16.69
C ARG A 110 -9.39 5.80 -16.36
N ILE A 111 -9.12 7.03 -16.80
CA ILE A 111 -7.84 7.71 -16.53
C ILE A 111 -7.63 7.99 -15.05
N ARG A 112 -8.70 8.03 -14.24
CA ARG A 112 -8.63 8.14 -12.77
C ARG A 112 -8.43 6.78 -12.08
N ASN A 113 -8.06 5.73 -12.81
CA ASN A 113 -7.73 4.44 -12.25
C ASN A 113 -6.23 4.38 -11.94
N ALA A 114 -5.88 4.14 -10.68
CA ALA A 114 -4.48 4.12 -10.24
C ALA A 114 -3.61 3.13 -11.04
N LYS A 115 -4.16 1.99 -11.44
CA LYS A 115 -3.45 1.00 -12.25
C LYS A 115 -3.16 1.49 -13.67
N ILE A 116 -4.09 2.22 -14.28
CA ILE A 116 -3.90 2.78 -15.62
C ILE A 116 -2.82 3.88 -15.58
N VAL A 117 -2.88 4.76 -14.58
CA VAL A 117 -1.86 5.80 -14.39
C VAL A 117 -0.48 5.19 -14.15
N LEU A 118 -0.39 4.16 -13.31
CA LEU A 118 0.85 3.46 -13.03
C LEU A 118 1.43 2.84 -14.31
N ASN A 119 0.63 2.08 -15.06
CA ASN A 119 1.04 1.48 -16.34
C ASN A 119 1.56 2.53 -17.34
N ILE A 120 0.94 3.71 -17.41
CA ILE A 120 1.39 4.79 -18.31
C ILE A 120 2.78 5.29 -17.87
N LEU A 121 2.95 5.57 -16.58
CA LEU A 121 4.19 6.14 -16.05
C LEU A 121 5.36 5.16 -16.08
N THR A 122 5.10 3.87 -15.84
CA THR A 122 6.15 2.83 -15.85
C THR A 122 6.27 2.13 -17.19
N GLN A 123 5.43 2.48 -18.18
CA GLN A 123 5.34 1.80 -19.47
C GLN A 123 5.20 0.29 -19.33
N GLU A 124 4.44 -0.15 -18.33
CA GLU A 124 4.24 -1.57 -17.96
C GLU A 124 5.55 -2.32 -17.61
N ASN A 125 6.62 -1.59 -17.30
CA ASN A 125 7.90 -2.15 -16.88
C ASN A 125 7.89 -2.45 -15.37
N GLN A 126 7.98 -3.73 -15.02
CA GLN A 126 7.96 -4.20 -13.63
C GLN A 126 9.21 -3.80 -12.83
N ASP A 127 10.38 -3.71 -13.47
CA ASP A 127 11.59 -3.23 -12.83
C ASP A 127 11.43 -1.76 -12.49
N ARG A 128 10.81 -0.99 -13.39
CA ARG A 128 10.54 0.43 -13.16
C ARG A 128 9.53 0.66 -12.04
N GLU A 129 8.47 -0.13 -11.96
CA GLU A 129 7.55 -0.15 -10.81
C GLU A 129 8.28 -0.46 -9.51
N SER A 130 9.21 -1.43 -9.56
CA SER A 130 9.97 -1.84 -8.38
C SER A 130 10.87 -0.74 -7.85
N LEU A 131 11.49 0.04 -8.74
CA LEU A 131 12.31 1.19 -8.36
C LEU A 131 11.55 2.23 -7.54
N CYS A 132 10.24 2.40 -7.78
CA CYS A 132 9.40 3.37 -7.05
C CYS A 132 9.35 3.10 -5.54
N TRP A 133 9.55 1.86 -5.08
CA TRP A 133 9.57 1.54 -3.64
C TRP A 133 10.93 1.06 -3.14
N GLN A 134 11.85 0.66 -4.03
CA GLN A 134 13.19 0.24 -3.65
C GLN A 134 14.17 1.41 -3.50
N SER A 135 14.07 2.40 -4.39
CA SER A 135 15.06 3.49 -4.48
C SER A 135 14.53 4.83 -3.95
N THR A 136 13.22 4.98 -3.83
CA THR A 136 12.62 6.22 -3.35
C THR A 136 12.86 6.41 -1.85
N PRO A 137 13.40 7.57 -1.42
CA PRO A 137 13.61 7.87 -0.02
C PRO A 137 12.34 7.70 0.84
N LEU A 138 12.50 7.13 2.04
CA LEU A 138 11.37 6.84 2.93
C LEU A 138 10.61 8.11 3.38
N ASP A 139 11.30 9.25 3.52
CA ASP A 139 10.70 10.54 3.82
C ASP A 139 9.74 11.00 2.72
N VAL A 140 10.13 10.86 1.45
CA VAL A 140 9.25 11.13 0.29
C VAL A 140 8.02 10.23 0.32
N LEU A 141 8.20 8.94 0.59
CA LEU A 141 7.08 7.98 0.70
C LEU A 141 6.16 8.33 1.87
N ARG A 142 6.69 8.78 3.01
CA ARG A 142 5.89 9.22 4.17
C ARG A 142 5.14 10.51 3.88
N GLU A 143 5.72 11.45 3.16
CA GLU A 143 5.06 12.70 2.81
C GLU A 143 3.89 12.46 1.84
N ARG A 144 4.16 11.79 0.73
CA ARG A 144 3.15 11.53 -0.32
C ARG A 144 2.12 10.47 0.09
N GLY A 145 2.50 9.58 1.01
CA GLY A 145 1.68 8.47 1.48
C GLY A 145 0.59 8.81 2.50
N GLN A 146 0.48 10.07 2.95
CA GLN A 146 -0.38 10.45 4.07
C GLN A 146 -1.85 10.11 3.84
N GLN A 147 -2.33 10.32 2.61
CA GLN A 147 -3.73 10.12 2.23
C GLN A 147 -3.99 8.75 1.58
N THR A 148 -2.94 7.99 1.26
CA THR A 148 -3.07 6.66 0.63
C THR A 148 -2.96 5.52 1.63
N GLY A 149 -2.70 5.81 2.90
CA GLY A 149 -2.45 4.81 3.93
C GLY A 149 -1.03 4.22 3.91
N LEU A 150 -0.17 4.64 2.97
CA LEU A 150 1.23 4.21 2.90
C LEU A 150 2.01 4.67 4.14
N THR A 151 1.83 5.92 4.58
CA THR A 151 2.51 6.43 5.79
C THR A 151 2.13 5.62 7.02
N ALA A 152 0.85 5.29 7.17
CA ALA A 152 0.39 4.44 8.26
C ALA A 152 1.01 3.04 8.19
N TYR A 153 1.14 2.47 6.99
CA TYR A 153 1.80 1.19 6.79
C TYR A 153 3.31 1.24 7.13
N ILE A 154 4.02 2.29 6.72
CA ILE A 154 5.43 2.50 7.08
C ILE A 154 5.58 2.52 8.61
N VAL A 155 4.74 3.28 9.33
CA VAL A 155 4.75 3.29 10.79
C VAL A 155 4.52 1.89 11.38
N GLN A 156 3.60 1.09 10.81
CA GLN A 156 3.40 -0.30 11.26
C GLN A 156 4.64 -1.17 11.07
N ILE A 157 5.40 -0.97 9.99
CA ILE A 157 6.66 -1.69 9.74
C ILE A 157 7.72 -1.27 10.77
N GLU A 158 7.89 0.03 10.98
CA GLU A 158 8.90 0.57 11.91
C GLU A 158 8.64 0.17 13.36
N GLU A 159 7.38 0.24 13.81
CA GLU A 159 7.03 -0.03 15.21
C GLU A 159 6.95 -1.52 15.53
N ARG A 160 6.70 -2.39 14.53
CA ARG A 160 6.34 -3.79 14.79
C ARG A 160 7.20 -4.81 14.06
N LEU A 161 7.64 -4.52 12.84
CA LEU A 161 8.42 -5.48 12.05
C LEU A 161 9.92 -5.29 12.24
N ILE A 162 10.43 -4.05 12.17
CA ILE A 162 11.87 -3.79 12.34
C ILE A 162 12.39 -4.32 13.70
N PRO A 163 11.72 -4.11 14.85
CA PRO A 163 12.23 -4.55 16.14
C PRO A 163 12.40 -6.06 16.30
N ILE A 164 11.73 -6.87 15.46
CA ILE A 164 11.82 -8.34 15.52
C ILE A 164 12.79 -8.93 14.48
N LEU A 165 13.35 -8.10 13.60
CA LEU A 165 14.36 -8.49 12.61
C LEU A 165 15.79 -8.24 13.09
N GLN A 166 15.95 -7.43 14.14
CA GLN A 166 17.23 -7.10 14.76
C GLN A 166 17.68 -8.18 15.75
#